data_AF-A0A8S3V4R7-F1
#
_entry.id   AF-A0A8S3V4R7-F1
#
_cell.length_a   1.000
_cell.length_b   1.000
_cell.length_c   1.000
_cell.angle_alpha   90.00
_cell.angle_beta   90.00
_cell.angle_gamma   90.00
#
_symmetry.space_group_name_H-M   'P 1'
#
loop_
_entity.id
_entity.type
_entity.pdbx_description
1 polymer ?
#
loop_
_entity_poly.entity_id
_entity_poly.type
_entity_poly.pdbx_seq_one_letter_code
_entity_poly.pdbx_strand_id
1 'polypeptide(L)'
;MGQRNIPLRGHNWDKDAKREDGNFDFFVHWKAEDKPVLKQHLATAAYNAKYLSPDIQNEIIAIAGDEVLEVILSRARCAKWFSIMADECTDVANLEQMAVCIRFVDVKSIVNEDFIGFVPLDKVDAASISTALLKIMEDCKLDLRKFTGQGYDGASVMSGLKSGVSAPN
;
A
#
# COMPACT_ATOMS: atom_id res chain seq x y z
N MET A 1 -11.06 -17.40 -0.11
CA MET A 1 -10.91 -16.44 -1.23
C MET A 1 -9.48 -16.61 -1.72
N GLY A 2 -9.26 -16.99 -2.98
CA GLY A 2 -7.92 -17.39 -3.47
C GLY A 2 -7.89 -18.64 -4.35
N GLN A 3 -8.98 -18.94 -5.08
CA GLN A 3 -8.98 -20.08 -6.02
C GLN A 3 -8.24 -19.76 -7.33
N ARG A 4 -7.97 -18.48 -7.60
CA ARG A 4 -7.26 -18.00 -8.79
C ARG A 4 -6.12 -17.11 -8.32
N ASN A 5 -4.88 -17.53 -8.57
CA ASN A 5 -3.65 -16.81 -8.21
C ASN A 5 -3.42 -15.64 -9.18
N ILE A 6 -4.44 -14.78 -9.32
CA ILE A 6 -4.50 -13.65 -10.23
C ILE A 6 -4.79 -12.36 -9.45
N PRO A 7 -4.36 -11.19 -9.94
CA PRO A 7 -4.61 -9.91 -9.27
C PRO A 7 -6.12 -9.58 -9.16
N LEU A 8 -6.44 -8.63 -8.29
CA LEU A 8 -7.82 -8.15 -8.15
C LEU A 8 -8.36 -7.58 -9.47
N ARG A 9 -7.56 -6.72 -10.11
CA ARG A 9 -7.80 -6.17 -11.44
C ARG A 9 -6.94 -6.91 -12.46
N GLY A 10 -7.54 -7.37 -13.55
CA GLY A 10 -6.84 -8.14 -14.58
C GLY A 10 -5.88 -7.27 -15.41
N HIS A 11 -4.85 -7.89 -16.01
CA HIS A 11 -3.91 -7.15 -16.87
C HIS A 11 -4.41 -6.95 -18.31
N ASN A 12 -5.28 -7.84 -18.79
CA ASN A 12 -5.74 -7.86 -20.18
C ASN A 12 -7.18 -7.35 -20.27
N TRP A 13 -7.33 -6.04 -20.46
CA TRP A 13 -8.62 -5.42 -20.73
C TRP A 13 -9.00 -5.55 -22.21
N ASP A 14 -10.04 -6.31 -22.50
CA ASP A 14 -10.65 -6.39 -23.82
C ASP A 14 -11.62 -5.22 -24.00
N LYS A 15 -11.31 -4.31 -24.94
CA LYS A 15 -12.12 -3.11 -25.20
C LYS A 15 -13.44 -3.43 -25.91
N ASP A 16 -13.47 -4.48 -26.73
CA ASP A 16 -14.63 -4.87 -27.53
C ASP A 16 -15.59 -5.69 -26.67
N ALA A 17 -15.07 -6.69 -25.95
CA ALA A 17 -15.84 -7.48 -24.99
C ALA A 17 -16.13 -6.73 -23.69
N LYS A 18 -15.42 -5.63 -23.44
CA LYS A 18 -15.48 -4.80 -22.22
C LYS A 18 -15.37 -5.64 -20.96
N ARG A 19 -14.35 -6.49 -20.95
CA ARG A 19 -14.12 -7.48 -19.90
C ARG A 19 -12.63 -7.67 -19.66
N GLU A 20 -12.29 -8.08 -18.45
CA GLU A 20 -10.96 -8.52 -18.08
C GLU A 20 -11.04 -9.78 -17.20
N ASP A 21 -9.96 -10.55 -17.18
CA ASP A 21 -9.84 -11.73 -16.32
C ASP A 21 -9.13 -11.37 -15.01
N GLY A 22 -9.87 -10.71 -14.11
CA GLY A 22 -9.43 -10.35 -12.76
C GLY A 22 -10.32 -10.99 -11.68
N ASN A 23 -9.82 -11.03 -10.44
CA ASN A 23 -10.63 -11.51 -9.32
C ASN A 23 -11.86 -10.62 -9.05
N PHE A 24 -11.85 -9.34 -9.42
CA PHE A 24 -13.00 -8.44 -9.26
C PHE A 24 -14.18 -8.87 -10.13
N ASP A 25 -13.98 -9.09 -11.44
CA ASP A 25 -15.01 -9.61 -12.36
C ASP A 25 -15.58 -10.93 -11.83
N PHE A 26 -14.69 -11.83 -11.41
CA PHE A 26 -15.08 -13.10 -10.80
C PHE A 26 -15.96 -12.92 -9.56
N PHE A 27 -15.55 -12.09 -8.60
CA PHE A 27 -16.31 -11.91 -7.36
C PHE A 27 -17.65 -11.22 -7.58
N VAL A 28 -17.73 -10.25 -8.50
CA VAL A 28 -18.98 -9.59 -8.85
C VAL A 28 -19.97 -10.59 -9.46
N HIS A 29 -19.51 -11.40 -10.40
CA HIS A 29 -20.35 -12.44 -11.02
C HIS A 29 -20.74 -13.55 -10.04
N TRP A 30 -19.79 -14.03 -9.24
CA TRP A 30 -20.07 -15.00 -8.18
C TRP A 30 -21.10 -14.47 -7.18
N LYS A 31 -20.97 -13.21 -6.74
CA LYS A 31 -21.93 -12.62 -5.80
C LYS A 31 -23.31 -12.41 -6.42
N ALA A 32 -23.37 -12.23 -7.74
CA ALA A 32 -24.63 -12.10 -8.47
C ALA A 32 -25.44 -13.41 -8.50
N GLU A 33 -24.82 -14.58 -8.29
CA GLU A 33 -25.52 -15.86 -8.19
C GLU A 33 -26.54 -15.86 -7.05
N ASP A 34 -26.16 -15.24 -5.92
CA ASP A 34 -26.99 -15.16 -4.71
C ASP A 34 -27.80 -13.86 -4.60
N LYS A 35 -27.57 -12.89 -5.50
CA LYS A 35 -28.17 -11.54 -5.42
C LYS A 35 -28.91 -11.20 -6.72
N PRO A 36 -30.23 -11.48 -6.80
CA PRO A 36 -31.03 -11.24 -8.01
C PRO A 36 -30.95 -9.80 -8.53
N VAL A 37 -30.92 -8.82 -7.62
CA VAL A 37 -30.80 -7.39 -7.97
C VAL A 37 -29.48 -7.10 -8.68
N LEU A 38 -28.36 -7.65 -8.19
CA LEU A 38 -27.05 -7.49 -8.82
C LEU A 38 -27.01 -8.19 -10.17
N LYS A 39 -27.56 -9.42 -10.26
CA LYS A 39 -27.65 -10.16 -11.52
C LYS A 39 -28.45 -9.40 -12.59
N GLN A 40 -29.58 -8.82 -12.19
CA GLN A 40 -30.39 -8.00 -13.09
C GLN A 40 -29.62 -6.74 -13.52
N HIS A 41 -28.99 -6.04 -12.58
CA HIS A 41 -28.17 -4.85 -12.89
C HIS A 41 -27.06 -5.16 -13.91
N LEU A 42 -26.33 -6.25 -13.73
CA LEU A 42 -25.27 -6.67 -14.66
C LEU A 42 -25.81 -6.99 -16.07
N ALA A 43 -27.05 -7.47 -16.17
CA ALA A 43 -27.69 -7.77 -17.45
C ALA A 43 -28.27 -6.53 -18.14
N THR A 44 -28.90 -5.61 -17.39
CA THR A 44 -29.72 -4.53 -17.97
C THR A 44 -29.08 -3.14 -17.92
N ALA A 45 -28.13 -2.91 -17.02
CA ALA A 45 -27.54 -1.58 -16.86
C ALA A 45 -26.71 -1.17 -18.08
N ALA A 46 -26.73 0.13 -18.37
CA ALA A 46 -25.81 0.73 -19.32
C ALA A 46 -24.35 0.46 -18.88
N TYR A 47 -23.45 0.33 -19.85
CA TYR A 47 -22.07 -0.09 -19.57
C TYR A 47 -21.36 0.80 -18.53
N ASN A 48 -21.51 2.12 -18.64
CA ASN A 48 -20.94 3.10 -17.71
C ASN A 48 -21.55 3.04 -16.30
N ALA A 49 -22.68 2.36 -16.13
CA ALA A 49 -23.33 2.16 -14.84
C ALA A 49 -23.05 0.76 -14.25
N LYS A 50 -22.27 -0.09 -14.93
CA LYS A 50 -21.88 -1.41 -14.41
C LYS A 50 -20.70 -1.33 -13.45
N TYR A 51 -19.90 -0.25 -13.50
CA TYR A 51 -18.73 -0.04 -12.64
C TYR A 51 -17.67 -1.16 -12.73
N LEU A 52 -17.55 -1.79 -13.90
CA LEU A 52 -16.61 -2.89 -14.17
C LEU A 52 -15.34 -2.46 -14.91
N SER A 53 -15.25 -1.20 -15.33
CA SER A 53 -14.11 -0.71 -16.11
C SER A 53 -12.82 -0.73 -15.27
N PRO A 54 -11.65 -0.84 -15.91
CA PRO A 54 -10.37 -0.82 -15.22
C PRO A 54 -10.18 0.41 -14.33
N ASP A 55 -10.64 1.57 -14.80
CA ASP A 55 -10.51 2.84 -14.06
C ASP A 55 -11.29 2.79 -12.74
N ILE A 56 -12.53 2.27 -12.76
CA ILE A 56 -13.35 2.14 -11.56
C ILE A 56 -12.77 1.08 -10.62
N GLN A 57 -12.24 -0.01 -11.16
CA GLN A 57 -11.58 -1.03 -10.33
C GLN A 57 -10.34 -0.46 -9.63
N ASN A 58 -9.52 0.33 -10.33
CA ASN A 58 -8.37 0.99 -9.73
C ASN A 58 -8.79 2.01 -8.66
N GLU A 59 -9.89 2.74 -8.88
CA GLU A 59 -10.45 3.66 -7.87
C GLU A 59 -10.91 2.89 -6.62
N ILE A 60 -11.62 1.77 -6.78
CA ILE A 60 -12.02 0.91 -5.66
C ILE A 60 -10.80 0.38 -4.91
N ILE A 61 -9.76 -0.05 -5.64
CA ILE A 61 -8.50 -0.53 -5.05
C ILE A 61 -7.82 0.59 -4.24
N ALA A 62 -7.76 1.80 -4.80
CA ALA A 62 -7.15 2.95 -4.13
C ALA A 62 -7.91 3.29 -2.84
N ILE A 63 -9.24 3.42 -2.90
CA ILE A 63 -10.08 3.73 -1.73
C ILE A 63 -9.93 2.63 -0.67
N ALA A 64 -9.96 1.36 -1.05
CA ALA A 64 -9.78 0.25 -0.11
C ALA A 64 -8.38 0.27 0.52
N GLY A 65 -7.35 0.60 -0.26
CA GLY A 65 -5.98 0.79 0.22
C GLY A 65 -5.88 1.93 1.24
N ASP A 66 -6.47 3.08 0.94
CA ASP A 66 -6.49 4.26 1.81
C ASP A 66 -7.21 3.97 3.13
N GLU A 67 -8.35 3.27 3.10
CA GLU A 67 -9.09 2.86 4.30
C GLU A 67 -8.26 1.91 5.18
N VAL A 68 -7.60 0.91 4.58
CA VAL A 68 -6.71 -0.01 5.31
C VAL A 68 -5.53 0.75 5.91
N LEU A 69 -4.92 1.66 5.14
CA LEU A 69 -3.81 2.48 5.59
C LEU A 69 -4.21 3.37 6.78
N GLU A 70 -5.36 4.04 6.73
CA GLU A 70 -5.82 4.89 7.83
C GLU A 70 -6.16 4.07 9.09
N VAL A 71 -6.66 2.83 8.95
CA VAL A 71 -6.82 1.92 10.09
C VAL A 71 -5.46 1.58 10.72
N ILE A 72 -4.43 1.33 9.93
CA ILE A 72 -3.07 1.09 10.44
C ILE A 72 -2.52 2.35 11.11
N LEU A 73 -2.59 3.50 10.43
CA LEU A 73 -2.04 4.76 10.91
C LEU A 73 -2.74 5.28 12.16
N SER A 74 -4.07 5.15 12.25
CA SER A 74 -4.81 5.54 13.45
C SER A 74 -4.34 4.76 14.68
N ARG A 75 -4.09 3.45 14.55
CA ARG A 75 -3.51 2.62 15.61
C ARG A 75 -2.09 3.03 15.95
N ALA A 76 -1.25 3.28 14.94
CA ALA A 76 0.12 3.72 15.13
C ALA A 76 0.22 5.11 15.81
N ARG A 77 -0.63 6.07 15.45
CA ARG A 77 -0.67 7.41 16.07
C ARG A 77 -1.05 7.34 17.55
N CYS A 78 -1.90 6.38 17.95
CA CYS A 78 -2.24 6.11 19.34
C CYS A 78 -1.12 5.40 20.11
N ALA A 79 -0.18 4.74 19.44
CA ALA A 79 0.94 4.08 20.09
C ALA A 79 1.81 5.08 20.86
N LYS A 80 2.49 4.58 21.90
CA LYS A 80 3.45 5.39 22.67
C LYS A 80 4.74 5.61 21.87
N TRP A 81 5.17 4.57 21.16
CA TRP A 81 6.43 4.51 20.42
C TRP A 81 6.22 3.75 19.11
N PHE A 82 6.94 4.15 18.08
CA PHE A 82 7.01 3.42 16.81
C PHE A 82 8.41 3.49 16.20
N SER A 83 8.72 2.51 15.35
CA SER A 83 9.91 2.47 14.51
C SER A 83 9.52 2.25 13.05
N ILE A 84 10.40 2.58 12.14
CA ILE A 84 10.22 2.34 10.70
C ILE A 84 11.20 1.27 10.23
N MET A 85 10.73 0.40 9.35
CA MET A 85 11.55 -0.52 8.58
C MET A 85 11.40 -0.17 7.11
N ALA A 86 12.51 -0.15 6.40
CA ALA A 86 12.55 0.19 5.00
C ALA A 86 13.38 -0.84 4.24
N ASP A 87 12.90 -1.24 3.07
CA ASP A 87 13.58 -2.17 2.17
C ASP A 87 13.67 -1.56 0.78
N GLU A 88 14.86 -1.63 0.18
CA GLU A 88 15.10 -1.12 -1.17
C GLU A 88 14.55 -2.11 -2.19
N CYS A 89 13.73 -1.62 -3.12
CA CYS A 89 13.13 -2.43 -4.15
C CYS A 89 13.15 -1.69 -5.49
N THR A 90 13.59 -2.37 -6.53
CA THR A 90 13.58 -1.84 -7.89
C THR A 90 12.26 -2.21 -8.56
N ASP A 91 11.51 -1.22 -9.03
CA ASP A 91 10.25 -1.43 -9.73
C ASP A 91 10.47 -1.96 -11.16
N VAL A 92 9.42 -2.50 -11.79
CA VAL A 92 9.43 -3.08 -13.15
C VAL A 92 9.91 -2.10 -14.23
N ALA A 93 9.88 -0.79 -13.95
CA ALA A 93 10.39 0.27 -14.81
C ALA A 93 11.87 0.64 -14.54
N ASN A 94 12.59 -0.13 -13.71
CA ASN A 94 13.95 0.17 -13.20
C ASN A 94 14.03 1.50 -12.43
N LEU A 95 12.94 1.87 -11.76
CA LEU A 95 12.94 3.01 -10.84
C LEU A 95 13.20 2.49 -9.43
N GLU A 96 14.14 3.12 -8.73
CA GLU A 96 14.42 2.78 -7.34
C GLU A 96 13.29 3.27 -6.44
N GLN A 97 12.78 2.37 -5.62
CA GLN A 97 11.73 2.64 -4.65
C GLN A 97 12.09 1.99 -3.32
N MET A 98 11.39 2.40 -2.27
CA MET A 98 11.58 1.87 -0.94
C MET A 98 10.25 1.41 -0.39
N ALA A 99 10.15 0.13 -0.04
CA ALA A 99 9.02 -0.41 0.70
C ALA A 99 9.15 0.03 2.16
N VAL A 100 8.13 0.67 2.71
CA VAL A 100 8.16 1.18 4.09
C VAL A 100 7.11 0.46 4.93
N CYS A 101 7.57 -0.06 6.06
CA CYS A 101 6.76 -0.70 7.09
C CYS A 101 6.89 0.08 8.40
N ILE A 102 5.80 0.19 9.15
CA ILE A 102 5.78 0.72 10.51
C ILE A 102 5.71 -0.42 11.50
N ARG A 103 6.49 -0.33 12.58
CA ARG A 103 6.43 -1.23 13.72
C ARG A 103 6.05 -0.45 14.98
N PHE A 104 5.02 -0.87 15.68
CA PHE A 104 4.55 -0.20 16.89
C PHE A 104 3.92 -1.17 17.88
N VAL A 105 3.83 -0.75 19.14
CA VAL A 105 3.11 -1.49 20.18
C VAL A 105 1.75 -0.82 20.39
N ASP A 106 0.67 -1.55 20.12
CA ASP A 106 -0.67 -1.02 20.27
C ASP A 106 -1.12 -0.93 21.73
N VAL A 107 -2.31 -0.38 21.95
CA VAL A 107 -2.90 -0.22 23.29
C VAL A 107 -3.14 -1.54 24.03
N LYS A 108 -3.13 -2.68 23.32
CA LYS A 108 -3.26 -4.02 23.88
C LYS A 108 -1.89 -4.66 24.16
N SER A 109 -0.81 -3.89 24.03
CA SER A 109 0.57 -4.35 24.17
C SER A 109 0.95 -5.42 23.14
N ILE A 110 0.32 -5.41 21.97
CA ILE A 110 0.65 -6.29 20.84
C ILE A 110 1.58 -5.54 19.91
N VAL A 111 2.67 -6.21 19.52
CA VAL A 111 3.58 -5.71 18.48
C VAL A 111 2.88 -5.87 17.13
N ASN A 112 2.78 -4.78 16.39
CA ASN A 112 2.26 -4.75 15.03
C ASN A 112 3.36 -4.31 14.09
N GLU A 113 3.40 -4.94 12.92
CA GLU A 113 4.28 -4.62 11.80
C GLU A 113 3.40 -4.57 10.57
N ASP A 114 3.22 -3.37 10.01
CA ASP A 114 2.26 -3.14 8.94
C ASP A 114 2.95 -2.32 7.82
N PHE A 115 2.68 -2.70 6.57
CA PHE A 115 3.13 -1.95 5.40
C PHE A 115 2.37 -0.64 5.27
N ILE A 116 3.08 0.46 5.01
CA ILE A 116 2.46 1.80 4.90
C ILE A 116 2.63 2.43 3.52
N GLY A 117 3.46 1.87 2.63
CA GLY A 117 3.54 2.32 1.25
C GLY A 117 4.93 2.17 0.63
N PHE A 118 4.99 2.47 -0.67
CA PHE A 118 6.22 2.64 -1.41
C PHE A 118 6.58 4.12 -1.49
N VAL A 119 7.87 4.43 -1.35
CA VAL A 119 8.39 5.78 -1.53
C VAL A 119 9.40 5.76 -2.68
N PRO A 120 9.18 6.55 -3.75
CA PRO A 120 10.15 6.66 -4.83
C PRO A 120 11.44 7.31 -4.33
N LEU A 121 12.59 6.80 -4.77
CA LEU A 121 13.90 7.36 -4.45
C LEU A 121 14.55 7.92 -5.71
N ASP A 122 14.87 9.21 -5.70
CA ASP A 122 15.65 9.83 -6.77
C ASP A 122 17.12 9.35 -6.75
N LYS A 123 17.63 9.02 -5.56
CA LYS A 123 18.98 8.53 -5.29
C LYS A 123 19.00 7.60 -4.08
N VAL A 124 19.88 6.61 -4.13
CA VAL A 124 20.15 5.66 -3.05
C VAL A 124 21.31 6.19 -2.19
N ASP A 125 21.14 7.37 -1.61
CA ASP A 125 22.06 7.92 -0.61
C ASP A 125 21.34 8.17 0.72
N ALA A 126 22.13 8.23 1.80
CA ALA A 126 21.59 8.34 3.15
C ALA A 126 20.72 9.58 3.36
N ALA A 127 21.02 10.69 2.67
CA ALA A 127 20.29 11.94 2.80
C ALA A 127 18.94 11.88 2.09
N SER A 128 18.91 11.33 0.87
CA SER A 128 17.68 11.10 0.10
C SER A 128 16.74 10.15 0.82
N ILE A 129 17.25 9.04 1.36
CA ILE A 129 16.46 8.07 2.13
C ILE A 129 15.87 8.71 3.40
N SER A 130 16.69 9.44 4.17
CA SER A 130 16.21 10.14 5.37
C SER A 130 15.13 11.16 5.05
N THR A 131 15.33 11.96 4.00
CA THR A 131 14.35 12.97 3.55
C THR A 131 13.04 12.32 3.13
N ALA A 132 13.11 11.24 2.36
CA ALA A 132 11.96 10.46 1.92
C ALA A 132 11.15 9.88 3.11
N LEU A 133 11.85 9.39 4.14
CA LEU A 133 11.22 8.87 5.35
C LEU A 133 10.59 9.94 6.23
N LEU A 134 11.25 11.09 6.38
CA LEU A 134 10.67 12.22 7.10
C LEU A 134 9.39 12.69 6.42
N LYS A 135 9.40 12.75 5.09
CA LYS A 135 8.23 13.12 4.29
C LYS A 135 7.07 12.13 4.47
N ILE A 136 7.29 10.82 4.33
CA ILE A 136 6.20 9.85 4.52
C ILE A 136 5.67 9.87 5.97
N MET A 137 6.53 10.08 6.98
CA MET A 137 6.07 10.23 8.37
C MET A 137 5.19 11.47 8.55
N GLU A 138 5.55 12.59 7.92
CA GLU A 138 4.76 13.81 7.92
C GLU A 138 3.42 13.62 7.21
N ASP A 139 3.42 13.03 6.01
CA ASP A 139 2.22 12.71 5.23
C ASP A 139 1.28 11.78 6.01
N CYS A 140 1.85 10.81 6.73
CA CYS A 140 1.13 9.89 7.61
C CYS A 140 0.69 10.52 8.95
N LYS A 141 1.09 11.77 9.23
CA LYS A 141 0.82 12.52 10.48
C LYS A 141 1.32 11.77 11.72
N LEU A 142 2.51 11.17 11.62
CA LEU A 142 3.17 10.49 12.73
C LEU A 142 3.97 11.50 13.57
N ASP A 143 3.88 11.35 14.89
CA ASP A 143 4.60 12.24 15.81
C ASP A 143 6.05 11.81 15.95
N LEU A 144 6.97 12.56 15.33
CA LEU A 144 8.41 12.26 15.38
C LEU A 144 8.99 12.19 16.79
N ARG A 145 8.34 12.80 17.80
CA ARG A 145 8.77 12.67 19.21
C ARG A 145 8.57 11.25 19.75
N LYS A 146 7.73 10.44 19.10
CA LYS A 146 7.46 9.04 19.42
C LYS A 146 8.28 8.06 18.57
N PHE A 147 9.11 8.59 17.67
CA PHE A 147 9.94 7.78 16.79
C PHE A 147 11.15 7.24 17.57
N THR A 148 11.31 5.92 17.63
CA THR A 148 12.35 5.27 18.45
C THR A 148 13.47 4.62 17.64
N GLY A 149 13.34 4.54 16.31
CA GLY A 149 14.39 3.98 15.48
C GLY A 149 13.96 3.60 14.07
N GLN A 150 14.96 3.31 13.26
CA GLN A 150 14.84 2.91 11.86
C GLN A 150 15.68 1.65 11.59
N GLY A 151 15.17 0.74 10.76
CA GLY A 151 15.88 -0.42 10.25
C GLY A 151 15.86 -0.44 8.72
N TYR A 152 16.99 -0.77 8.10
CA TYR A 152 17.13 -0.89 6.65
C TYR A 152 17.80 -2.22 6.31
N ASP A 153 17.26 -2.95 5.35
CA ASP A 153 17.97 -4.06 4.71
C ASP A 153 18.71 -3.52 3.46
N GLY A 154 19.96 -3.92 3.23
CA GLY A 154 20.80 -3.42 2.12
C GLY A 154 21.88 -2.37 2.45
N ALA A 155 22.09 -2.04 3.73
CA ALA A 155 22.95 -0.92 4.16
C ALA A 155 24.47 -1.18 4.09
N SER A 156 25.08 -1.17 2.89
CA SER A 156 26.50 -0.81 2.76
C SER A 156 26.72 0.72 2.76
N VAL A 157 25.69 1.50 2.40
CA VAL A 157 25.76 2.96 2.22
C VAL A 157 25.41 3.73 3.51
N MET A 158 24.59 3.16 4.40
CA MET A 158 24.10 3.83 5.63
C MET A 158 24.98 3.61 6.87
N SER A 159 25.96 2.70 6.80
CA SER A 159 26.92 2.42 7.88
C SER A 159 28.28 3.11 7.69
N GLY A 160 28.40 4.01 6.71
CA GLY A 160 29.64 4.72 6.41
C GLY A 160 30.08 5.58 7.59
N LEU A 161 31.33 5.40 8.03
CA LEU A 161 32.04 5.95 9.20
C LEU A 161 31.98 7.49 9.39
N LYS A 162 31.25 8.25 8.56
CA LYS A 162 31.12 9.72 8.63
C LYS A 162 29.71 10.29 8.33
N SER A 163 28.67 9.47 8.10
CA SER A 163 27.36 10.00 7.68
C SER A 163 26.17 9.10 8.03
N GLY A 164 26.20 8.45 9.20
CA GLY A 164 25.05 7.68 9.69
C GLY A 164 23.90 8.60 10.09
N VAL A 165 22.69 8.30 9.61
CA VAL A 165 21.45 8.97 10.02
C VAL A 165 21.11 8.47 11.42
N SER A 166 21.60 9.17 12.45
CA SER A 166 21.21 8.95 13.84
C SER A 166 19.92 9.69 14.13
N ALA A 167 18.99 9.05 14.84
CA ALA A 167 17.81 9.72 15.37
C ALA A 167 18.25 10.88 16.31
N PRO A 168 17.61 12.07 16.24
CA PRO A 168 17.84 13.12 17.21
C PRO A 168 17.20 12.75 18.55
N ASN A 169 17.95 13.00 19.64
CA ASN A 169 17.52 12.86 21.03
C ASN A 169 16.39 13.83 21.41
#